data_AF-A0A496R7G4-F1
#
_entry.id   AF-A0A496R7G4-F1
#
_cell.length_a   1.000
_cell.length_b   1.000
_cell.length_c   1.000
_cell.angle_alpha   90.00
_cell.angle_beta   90.00
_cell.angle_gamma   90.00
#
_symmetry.space_group_name_H-M   'P 1'
#
loop_
_entity.id
_entity.type
_entity.pdbx_description
1 polymer ?
#
loop_
_entity_poly.entity_id
_entity_poly.type
_entity_poly.pdbx_seq_one_letter_code
_entity_poly.pdbx_strand_id
1 'polypeptide(L)'
;MEMLTSGLTEYVSDEESLARFLNSSRHFNANSQIKHAALLPHNGETLVFRYPVDTTVDTEKKLWEIGEKILPPGRQLHGVAFIQTSYVRKIGLEVLAEEPPPRHANIIKWPSDNDKFIEKARQKELAISLAQNAILRKKP
;
A
#
# COMPACT_ATOMS: atom_id res chain seq x y z
N MET A 1 -3.28 -24.07 2.10
CA MET A 1 -2.82 -22.69 2.32
C MET A 1 -1.32 -22.74 2.39
N GLU A 2 -0.66 -22.16 1.42
CA GLU A 2 0.80 -22.06 1.41
C GLU A 2 1.26 -20.94 2.35
N MET A 3 2.37 -21.17 3.05
CA MET A 3 2.98 -20.20 3.97
C MET A 3 4.07 -19.44 3.23
N LEU A 4 4.00 -18.11 3.26
CA LEU A 4 4.97 -17.22 2.63
C LEU A 4 6.21 -17.06 3.51
N THR A 5 7.29 -16.50 2.94
CA THR A 5 8.56 -16.21 3.64
C THR A 5 8.36 -15.34 4.89
N SER A 6 7.35 -14.47 4.90
CA SER A 6 6.98 -13.65 6.06
C SER A 6 6.31 -14.41 7.21
N GLY A 7 5.92 -15.67 7.00
CA GLY A 7 5.08 -16.44 7.92
C GLY A 7 3.59 -16.13 7.82
N LEU A 8 3.17 -15.35 6.82
CA LEU A 8 1.75 -15.11 6.50
C LEU A 8 1.24 -16.12 5.47
N THR A 9 -0.07 -16.37 5.45
CA THR A 9 -0.72 -17.18 4.41
C THR A 9 -0.80 -16.40 3.10
N GLU A 10 -0.88 -17.08 1.95
CA GLU A 10 -1.16 -16.43 0.65
C GLU A 10 -2.46 -15.58 0.64
N TYR A 11 -3.45 -15.96 1.44
CA TYR A 11 -4.69 -15.21 1.61
C TYR A 11 -4.45 -13.91 2.38
N VAL A 12 -4.93 -12.80 1.83
CA VAL A 12 -4.92 -11.48 2.47
C VAL A 12 -6.27 -11.24 3.13
N SER A 13 -6.31 -11.09 4.45
CA SER A 13 -7.56 -10.96 5.21
C SER A 13 -8.17 -9.56 5.06
N ASP A 14 -9.48 -9.41 5.26
CA ASP A 14 -10.15 -8.10 5.22
C ASP A 14 -9.83 -7.24 6.45
N GLU A 15 -9.44 -7.90 7.53
CA GLU A 15 -9.10 -7.33 8.82
C GLU A 15 -7.66 -6.78 8.86
N GLU A 16 -6.74 -7.30 8.04
CA GLU A 16 -5.39 -6.73 7.97
C GLU A 16 -5.34 -5.38 7.22
N SER A 17 -4.38 -4.55 7.61
CA SER A 17 -4.08 -3.31 6.91
C SER A 17 -2.97 -3.51 5.87
N LEU A 18 -2.94 -2.64 4.88
CA LEU A 18 -1.88 -2.53 3.89
C LEU A 18 -1.08 -1.27 4.16
N ALA A 19 0.23 -1.37 4.03
CA ALA A 19 1.21 -0.33 4.25
C ALA A 19 1.84 0.08 2.92
N ARG A 20 1.57 1.31 2.46
CA ARG A 20 2.30 1.93 1.35
C ARG A 20 3.41 2.80 1.92
N PHE A 21 4.66 2.45 1.69
CA PHE A 21 5.79 3.29 2.08
C PHE A 21 5.83 4.60 1.30
N LEU A 22 6.09 5.70 2.01
CA LEU A 22 6.11 7.05 1.47
C LEU A 22 7.55 7.55 1.42
N ASN A 23 8.13 7.53 0.22
CA ASN A 23 9.52 7.92 -0.03
C ASN A 23 9.69 9.32 -0.64
N SER A 24 8.63 10.12 -0.58
CA SER A 24 8.63 11.52 -0.98
C SER A 24 7.75 12.33 -0.05
N SER A 25 8.24 13.48 0.41
CA SER A 25 7.44 14.47 1.13
C SER A 25 6.24 14.99 0.31
N ARG A 26 6.25 14.81 -1.02
CA ARG A 26 5.12 15.18 -1.89
C ARG A 26 3.92 14.25 -1.74
N HIS A 27 4.08 13.06 -1.16
CA HIS A 27 3.04 12.04 -1.00
C HIS A 27 2.00 12.37 0.07
N PHE A 28 2.25 13.36 0.91
CA PHE A 28 1.30 13.85 1.91
C PHE A 28 1.35 15.38 1.97
N ASN A 29 0.37 15.99 2.64
CA ASN A 29 0.34 17.44 2.85
C ASN A 29 0.77 17.82 4.27
N ALA A 30 0.85 19.13 4.55
CA ALA A 30 1.21 19.63 5.88
C ALA A 30 0.23 19.15 6.99
N ASN A 31 -1.03 18.90 6.62
CA ASN A 31 -2.07 18.38 7.50
C ASN A 31 -2.01 16.85 7.69
N SER A 32 -0.90 16.21 7.29
CA SER A 32 -0.69 14.76 7.40
C SER A 32 -1.71 13.92 6.62
N GLN A 33 -2.37 14.49 5.62
CA GLN A 33 -3.27 13.74 4.73
C GLN A 33 -2.47 13.15 3.57
N ILE A 34 -2.74 11.88 3.24
CA ILE A 34 -2.16 11.20 2.09
C ILE A 34 -2.71 11.83 0.80
N LYS A 35 -1.84 12.02 -0.19
CA LYS A 35 -2.25 12.45 -1.53
C LYS A 35 -2.43 11.23 -2.43
N HIS A 36 -3.47 11.25 -3.26
CA HIS A 36 -3.77 10.21 -4.24
C HIS A 36 -2.56 9.80 -5.11
N ALA A 37 -1.67 10.76 -5.43
CA ALA A 37 -0.46 10.49 -6.20
C ALA A 37 0.46 9.42 -5.58
N ALA A 38 0.39 9.21 -4.26
CA ALA A 38 1.14 8.16 -3.57
C ALA A 38 0.59 6.75 -3.81
N LEU A 39 -0.69 6.67 -4.20
CA LEU A 39 -1.49 5.44 -4.30
C LEU A 39 -1.92 5.12 -5.74
N LEU A 40 -1.58 5.98 -6.70
CA LEU A 40 -1.77 5.69 -8.11
C LEU A 40 -1.01 4.41 -8.51
N PRO A 41 -1.60 3.59 -9.40
CA PRO A 41 -0.95 2.40 -9.90
C PRO A 41 0.24 2.74 -10.80
N HIS A 42 1.22 1.85 -10.81
CA HIS A 42 2.27 1.77 -11.80
C HIS A 42 2.11 0.42 -12.53
N ASN A 43 1.96 0.45 -13.86
CA ASN A 43 1.71 -0.74 -14.67
C ASN A 43 0.49 -1.57 -14.21
N GLY A 44 -0.57 -0.89 -13.75
CA GLY A 44 -1.81 -1.54 -13.31
C GLY A 44 -1.80 -2.03 -11.86
N GLU A 45 -0.75 -1.74 -11.09
CA GLU A 45 -0.58 -2.25 -9.73
C GLU A 45 -0.08 -1.18 -8.76
N THR A 46 -0.51 -1.26 -7.50
CA THR A 46 0.03 -0.43 -6.41
C THR A 46 0.72 -1.31 -5.39
N LEU A 47 2.05 -1.27 -5.40
CA LEU A 47 2.91 -1.97 -4.45
C LEU A 47 2.62 -1.54 -3.01
N VAL A 48 2.35 -2.52 -2.14
CA VAL A 48 2.06 -2.34 -0.72
C VAL A 48 2.69 -3.48 0.11
N PHE A 49 2.59 -3.35 1.42
CA PHE A 49 3.07 -4.35 2.37
C PHE A 49 1.97 -4.72 3.35
N ARG A 50 1.84 -5.99 3.65
CA ARG A 50 0.85 -6.50 4.60
C ARG A 50 1.21 -6.11 6.02
N TYR A 51 0.21 -5.68 6.77
CA TYR A 51 0.30 -5.30 8.17
C TYR A 51 -0.82 -6.02 8.94
N PRO A 52 -0.54 -7.22 9.49
CA PRO A 52 -1.54 -8.08 10.11
C PRO A 52 -2.13 -7.46 11.37
N VAL A 53 -3.35 -7.89 11.74
CA VAL A 53 -4.12 -7.40 12.90
C VAL A 53 -3.38 -7.61 14.23
N ASP A 54 -2.60 -8.68 14.35
CA ASP A 54 -1.79 -8.95 15.53
C ASP A 54 -0.54 -8.06 15.54
N THR A 55 -0.77 -6.79 15.83
CA THR A 55 0.24 -5.74 15.81
C THR A 55 0.96 -5.71 17.16
N THR A 56 2.09 -6.40 17.23
CA THR A 56 3.07 -6.23 18.32
C THR A 56 4.05 -5.10 17.99
N VAL A 57 4.81 -4.64 19.00
CA VAL A 57 5.93 -3.70 18.79
C VAL A 57 6.92 -4.24 17.76
N ASP A 58 7.16 -5.56 17.76
CA ASP A 58 8.02 -6.21 16.77
C ASP A 58 7.44 -6.17 15.36
N THR A 59 6.11 -6.28 15.20
CA THR A 59 5.45 -6.16 13.90
C THR A 59 5.66 -4.78 13.29
N GLU A 60 5.60 -3.72 14.10
CA GLU A 60 5.87 -2.35 13.67
C GLU A 60 7.35 -2.11 13.36
N LYS A 61 8.27 -2.56 14.22
CA LYS A 61 9.71 -2.47 13.97
C LYS A 61 10.09 -3.15 12.65
N LYS A 62 9.60 -4.38 12.42
CA LYS A 62 9.82 -5.13 11.17
C LYS A 62 9.29 -4.39 9.94
N LEU A 63 8.15 -3.70 10.06
CA LEU A 63 7.62 -2.90 8.95
C LEU A 63 8.60 -1.79 8.54
N TRP A 64 9.13 -1.04 9.51
CA TRP A 64 10.11 0.01 9.22
C TRP A 64 11.42 -0.56 8.67
N GLU A 65 11.91 -1.67 9.21
CA GLU A 65 13.10 -2.37 8.69
C GLU A 65 12.91 -2.83 7.24
N ILE A 66 11.73 -3.37 6.89
CA ILE A 66 11.40 -3.73 5.50
C ILE A 66 11.43 -2.46 4.64
N GLY A 67 10.76 -1.40 5.08
CA GLY A 67 10.70 -0.12 4.36
C GLY A 67 12.07 0.47 4.08
N GLU A 68 13.00 0.42 5.02
CA GLU A 68 14.37 0.90 4.82
C GLU A 68 15.16 0.03 3.83
N LYS A 69 14.97 -1.29 3.87
CA LYS A 69 15.70 -2.24 3.00
C LYS A 69 15.25 -2.19 1.54
N ILE A 70 13.96 -1.98 1.28
CA ILE A 70 13.43 -1.96 -0.10
C ILE A 70 13.66 -0.63 -0.81
N LEU A 71 13.99 0.44 -0.07
CA LEU A 71 14.14 1.75 -0.67
C LEU A 71 15.41 1.83 -1.51
N PRO A 72 15.33 2.44 -2.71
CA PRO A 72 16.52 2.71 -3.49
C PRO A 72 17.53 3.55 -2.70
N PRO A 73 18.85 3.37 -2.92
CA PRO A 73 19.87 4.20 -2.33
C PRO A 73 19.59 5.70 -2.53
N GLY A 74 19.77 6.49 -1.48
CA GLY A 74 19.54 7.95 -1.51
C GLY A 74 18.07 8.37 -1.37
N ARG A 75 17.12 7.45 -1.19
CA ARG A 75 15.73 7.78 -0.82
C ARG A 75 15.55 7.69 0.69
N GLN A 76 14.78 8.63 1.24
CA GLN A 76 14.41 8.62 2.65
C GLN A 76 12.97 8.09 2.80
N LEU A 77 12.77 7.23 3.80
CA LEU A 77 11.44 6.86 4.24
C LEU A 77 10.85 7.97 5.11
N HIS A 78 9.76 8.60 4.66
CA HIS A 78 9.08 9.65 5.41
C HIS A 78 7.94 9.11 6.28
N GLY A 79 7.37 7.97 5.90
CA GLY A 79 6.24 7.37 6.62
C GLY A 79 5.58 6.24 5.84
N VAL A 80 4.41 5.83 6.31
CA VAL A 80 3.55 4.80 5.74
C VAL A 80 2.13 5.33 5.64
N ALA A 81 1.47 5.09 4.51
CA ALA A 81 0.02 5.21 4.40
C ALA A 81 -0.60 3.83 4.69
N PHE A 82 -1.37 3.73 5.76
CA PHE A 82 -2.14 2.54 6.10
C PHE A 82 -3.52 2.58 5.45
N ILE A 83 -3.93 1.48 4.82
CA ILE A 83 -5.21 1.32 4.13
C ILE A 83 -5.82 0.01 4.58
N GLN A 84 -7.09 0.00 4.97
CA GLN A 84 -7.77 -1.24 5.33
C GLN A 84 -8.01 -2.10 4.09
N THR A 85 -7.67 -3.40 4.13
CA THR A 85 -7.87 -4.32 3.00
C THR A 85 -9.35 -4.41 2.58
N SER A 86 -10.26 -4.47 3.55
CA SER A 86 -11.70 -4.45 3.28
C SER A 86 -12.16 -3.23 2.49
N TYR A 87 -11.53 -2.06 2.70
CA TYR A 87 -11.84 -0.85 1.94
C TYR A 87 -11.36 -0.95 0.48
N VAL A 88 -10.17 -1.52 0.26
CA VAL A 88 -9.64 -1.77 -1.10
C VAL A 88 -10.63 -2.62 -1.90
N ARG A 89 -11.13 -3.71 -1.31
CA ARG A 89 -12.14 -4.57 -1.94
C ARG A 89 -13.48 -3.88 -2.14
N LYS A 90 -13.93 -3.10 -1.14
CA LYS A 90 -15.17 -2.33 -1.21
C LYS A 90 -15.24 -1.40 -2.43
N ILE A 91 -14.11 -0.82 -2.85
CA ILE A 91 -14.05 0.08 -4.01
C ILE A 91 -13.77 -0.64 -5.34
N GLY A 92 -13.83 -1.98 -5.36
CA GLY A 92 -13.70 -2.80 -6.57
C GLY A 92 -12.27 -3.14 -6.98
N LEU A 93 -11.27 -2.88 -6.13
CA LEU A 93 -9.90 -3.34 -6.32
C LEU A 93 -9.67 -4.68 -5.61
N GLU A 94 -8.55 -5.33 -5.90
CA GLU A 94 -8.15 -6.57 -5.21
C GLU A 94 -6.76 -6.47 -4.63
N VAL A 95 -6.42 -7.40 -3.73
CA VAL A 95 -5.09 -7.49 -3.13
C VAL A 95 -4.55 -8.89 -3.34
N LEU A 96 -3.36 -8.96 -3.92
CA LEU A 96 -2.62 -10.18 -4.19
C LEU A 96 -1.34 -10.18 -3.34
N ALA A 97 -1.13 -11.20 -2.52
CA ALA A 97 0.16 -11.39 -1.86
C ALA A 97 1.21 -11.86 -2.87
N GLU A 98 2.39 -11.25 -2.86
CA GLU A 98 3.41 -11.50 -3.89
C GLU A 98 4.83 -11.40 -3.30
N GLU A 99 5.18 -12.31 -2.39
CA GLU A 99 6.53 -12.35 -1.83
C GLU A 99 7.52 -13.05 -2.79
N PRO A 100 8.80 -12.63 -2.86
CA PRO A 100 9.50 -11.61 -2.04
C PRO A 100 9.35 -10.15 -2.54
N PRO A 101 9.69 -9.12 -1.71
CA PRO A 101 10.22 -9.17 -0.33
C PRO A 101 9.18 -9.60 0.73
N PRO A 102 9.58 -9.88 1.98
CA PRO A 102 8.64 -10.27 3.03
C PRO A 102 7.50 -9.26 3.20
N ARG A 103 6.28 -9.76 3.37
CA ARG A 103 5.01 -9.01 3.46
C ARG A 103 4.61 -8.28 2.18
N HIS A 104 5.29 -8.48 1.05
CA HIS A 104 4.93 -7.81 -0.20
C HIS A 104 3.54 -8.26 -0.69
N ALA A 105 2.77 -7.28 -1.16
CA ALA A 105 1.51 -7.48 -1.82
C ALA A 105 1.27 -6.35 -2.83
N ASN A 106 0.36 -6.59 -3.77
CA ASN A 106 -0.04 -5.63 -4.78
C ASN A 106 -1.54 -5.36 -4.67
N ILE A 107 -1.93 -4.09 -4.69
CA ILE A 107 -3.30 -3.71 -5.01
C ILE A 107 -3.43 -3.77 -6.53
N ILE A 108 -4.30 -4.66 -7.02
CA ILE A 108 -4.50 -4.99 -8.43
C ILE A 108 -5.94 -4.67 -8.87
N LYS A 109 -6.29 -5.07 -10.10
CA LYS A 109 -7.58 -4.79 -10.76
C LYS A 109 -7.90 -3.30 -10.89
N TRP A 110 -6.85 -2.49 -11.05
CA TRP A 110 -7.03 -1.12 -11.47
C TRP A 110 -7.70 -1.04 -12.84
N PRO A 111 -8.57 -0.05 -13.09
CA PRO A 111 -9.19 0.15 -14.39
C PRO A 111 -8.15 0.23 -15.51
N SER A 112 -8.42 -0.50 -16.58
CA SER A 112 -7.64 -0.53 -17.82
C SER A 112 -8.62 -0.35 -18.98
N ASP A 113 -8.46 0.74 -19.72
CA ASP A 113 -9.34 1.13 -20.83
C ASP A 113 -8.48 1.42 -22.06
N ASN A 114 -9.05 1.18 -23.26
CA ASN A 114 -8.36 1.52 -24.52
C ASN A 114 -8.10 3.02 -24.64
N ASP A 115 -8.98 3.84 -24.05
CA ASP A 115 -8.81 5.29 -23.97
C ASP A 115 -7.99 5.65 -22.71
N LYS A 116 -6.77 6.16 -22.94
CA LYS A 116 -5.84 6.54 -21.87
C LYS A 116 -6.31 7.71 -21.01
N PHE A 117 -7.20 8.56 -21.52
CA PHE A 117 -7.80 9.63 -20.71
C PHE A 117 -8.80 9.05 -19.71
N ILE A 118 -9.69 8.16 -20.17
CA ILE A 118 -10.68 7.48 -19.33
C ILE A 118 -9.97 6.62 -18.28
N GLU A 119 -8.96 5.85 -18.69
CA GLU A 119 -8.15 5.01 -17.79
C GLU A 119 -7.56 5.85 -16.63
N LYS A 120 -6.85 6.94 -16.96
CA LYS A 120 -6.22 7.81 -15.96
C LYS A 120 -7.25 8.48 -15.06
N ALA A 121 -8.41 8.88 -15.59
CA ALA A 121 -9.47 9.50 -14.80
C ALA A 121 -10.02 8.52 -13.75
N ARG A 122 -10.36 7.30 -14.16
CA ARG A 122 -10.89 6.24 -13.26
C ARG A 122 -9.86 5.80 -12.22
N GLN A 123 -8.59 5.60 -12.63
CA GLN A 123 -7.51 5.30 -11.69
C GLN A 123 -7.32 6.44 -10.68
N LYS A 124 -7.39 7.70 -11.12
CA LYS A 124 -7.27 8.85 -10.22
C LYS A 124 -8.43 8.92 -9.23
N GLU A 125 -9.65 8.63 -9.65
CA GLU A 125 -10.83 8.59 -8.79
C GLU A 125 -10.68 7.54 -7.66
N LEU A 126 -10.29 6.32 -8.01
CA LEU A 126 -10.05 5.26 -7.03
C LEU A 126 -8.87 5.60 -6.10
N ALA A 127 -7.79 6.18 -6.62
CA ALA A 127 -6.65 6.61 -5.80
C ALA A 127 -7.00 7.75 -4.84
N ILE A 128 -7.91 8.66 -5.21
CA ILE A 128 -8.47 9.67 -4.31
C ILE A 128 -9.27 8.98 -3.20
N SER A 129 -10.14 8.04 -3.55
CA SER A 129 -10.95 7.28 -2.59
C SER A 129 -10.08 6.52 -1.58
N LEU A 130 -9.01 5.85 -2.03
CA LEU A 130 -8.03 5.22 -1.15
C LEU A 130 -7.34 6.24 -0.24
N ALA A 131 -6.87 7.37 -0.79
CA ALA A 131 -6.13 8.37 -0.02
C ALA A 131 -6.98 9.03 1.07
N GLN A 132 -8.28 9.24 0.82
CA GLN A 132 -9.23 9.77 1.79
C GLN A 132 -9.47 8.82 2.98
N ASN A 133 -9.28 7.51 2.78
CA ASN A 133 -9.46 6.48 3.80
C ASN A 133 -8.11 5.93 4.31
N ALA A 134 -7.00 6.55 3.92
CA ALA A 134 -5.67 6.18 4.36
C ALA A 134 -5.26 6.97 5.60
N ILE A 135 -4.57 6.30 6.52
CA ILE A 135 -4.00 6.93 7.72
C ILE A 135 -2.50 7.08 7.55
N LEU A 136 -1.98 8.30 7.69
CA LEU A 136 -0.54 8.54 7.71
C LEU A 136 0.05 8.14 9.06
N ARG A 137 1.08 7.30 9.05
CA ARG A 137 2.02 7.16 10.15
C ARG A 137 3.38 7.65 9.70
N LYS A 138 3.89 8.71 10.34
CA LYS A 138 5.24 9.20 10.06
C LYS A 138 6.26 8.23 10.64
N LYS A 139 7.43 8.16 10.00
CA LYS A 139 8.56 7.43 10.57
C LYS A 139 8.88 8.04 11.96
N PRO A 140 9.11 7.22 13.00
CA PRO A 140 9.50 7.70 14.32
C PRO A 140 10.85 8.44 14.30
#